data_AF-A0A6B3CI28-F1
#
_entry.id   AF-A0A6B3CI28-F1
#
_cell.length_a   1.000
_cell.length_b   1.000
_cell.length_c   1.000
_cell.angle_alpha   90.00
_cell.angle_beta   90.00
_cell.angle_gamma   90.00
#
_symmetry.space_group_name_H-M   'P 1'
#
loop_
_entity.id
_entity.type
_entity.pdbx_description
1 polymer ?
#
loop_
_entity_poly.entity_id
_entity_poly.type
_entity_poly.pdbx_seq_one_letter_code
_entity_poly.pdbx_strand_id
1 'polypeptide(L)'
;PEWSANAAAEPGGNRIANEPTGVWLDRTAAIEGVNGGMSLRDHLDAALEQKGSGEMVVQLVIYNLPGRDCSALASNGELGPTEIDRYKTEYIDPIKEILGDSKYASLRIVTTVEIDSLPNLVTNTGSRPTAVPACDTMKANGNYVKG
;
A
#
# COMPACT_ATOMS: atom_id res chain seq x y z
N PRO A 1 12.69 -5.16 7.86
CA PRO A 1 13.46 -6.32 8.39
C PRO A 1 13.09 -7.65 7.71
N GLU A 2 11.80 -7.93 7.54
CA GLU A 2 11.32 -9.22 7.00
C GLU A 2 11.82 -9.51 5.59
N TRP A 3 11.75 -8.53 4.67
CA TRP A 3 12.27 -8.70 3.31
C TRP A 3 13.78 -9.00 3.30
N SER A 4 14.55 -8.32 4.15
CA SER A 4 16.00 -8.56 4.29
C SER A 4 16.29 -10.01 4.67
N ALA A 5 15.54 -10.56 5.63
CA ALA A 5 15.67 -11.96 6.04
C ALA A 5 15.32 -12.93 4.90
N ASN A 6 14.23 -12.66 4.17
CA ASN A 6 13.82 -13.48 3.02
C ASN A 6 14.87 -13.43 1.89
N ALA A 7 15.40 -12.24 1.56
CA ALA A 7 16.44 -12.10 0.57
C ALA A 7 17.73 -12.82 0.98
N ALA A 8 18.15 -12.71 2.25
CA ALA A 8 19.33 -13.38 2.78
C ALA A 8 19.22 -14.92 2.75
N ALA A 9 18.00 -15.46 2.85
CA ALA A 9 17.75 -16.90 2.80
C ALA A 9 17.95 -17.50 1.41
N GLU A 10 17.92 -16.69 0.35
CA GLU A 10 18.13 -17.14 -1.03
C GLU A 10 19.62 -17.19 -1.42
N PRO A 11 20.05 -18.16 -2.24
CA PRO A 11 21.44 -18.25 -2.70
C PRO A 11 21.95 -16.96 -3.36
N GLY A 12 22.84 -16.25 -2.67
CA GLY A 12 23.42 -15.01 -3.14
C GLY A 12 22.59 -13.74 -2.88
N GLY A 13 21.42 -13.86 -2.24
CA GLY A 13 20.54 -12.74 -1.94
C GLY A 13 21.05 -11.82 -0.82
N ASN A 14 22.05 -12.24 -0.03
CA ASN A 14 22.81 -11.35 0.87
C ASN A 14 23.38 -10.09 0.19
N ARG A 15 23.56 -10.11 -1.14
CA ARG A 15 24.03 -8.95 -1.91
C ARG A 15 23.00 -7.83 -2.00
N ILE A 16 21.72 -8.14 -1.84
CA ILE A 16 20.61 -7.17 -1.92
C ILE A 16 19.86 -7.05 -0.60
N ALA A 17 20.06 -7.94 0.36
CA ALA A 17 19.30 -7.98 1.61
C ALA A 17 19.35 -6.68 2.42
N ASN A 18 20.34 -5.80 2.19
CA ASN A 18 20.48 -4.51 2.88
C ASN A 18 20.00 -3.30 2.05
N GLU A 19 19.37 -3.52 0.90
CA GLU A 19 18.79 -2.45 0.10
C GLU A 19 17.41 -2.04 0.66
N PRO A 20 17.07 -0.74 0.66
CA PRO A 20 15.78 -0.27 1.16
C PRO A 20 14.64 -0.64 0.20
N THR A 21 13.54 -1.15 0.76
CA THR A 21 12.32 -1.52 0.01
C THR A 21 11.09 -0.80 0.56
N GLY A 22 10.03 -0.69 -0.25
CA GLY A 22 8.72 -0.21 0.22
C GLY A 22 8.02 -1.23 1.09
N VAL A 23 7.34 -0.77 2.15
CA VAL A 23 6.41 -1.56 2.97
C VAL A 23 5.01 -1.41 2.37
N TRP A 24 4.38 -2.54 2.05
CA TRP A 24 3.08 -2.55 1.38
C TRP A 24 1.95 -2.69 2.37
N LEU A 25 1.03 -1.73 2.35
CA LEU A 25 -0.24 -1.81 3.08
C LEU A 25 -1.29 -2.32 2.09
N ASP A 26 -1.19 -3.59 1.68
CA ASP A 26 -1.97 -4.15 0.57
C ASP A 26 -3.37 -4.67 0.96
N ARG A 27 -3.70 -4.56 2.26
CA ARG A 27 -4.97 -4.97 2.89
C ARG A 27 -5.09 -4.31 4.27
N THR A 28 -6.30 -4.23 4.80
CA THR A 28 -6.60 -3.64 6.12
C THR A 28 -5.83 -4.34 7.23
N ALA A 29 -5.74 -5.67 7.19
CA ALA A 29 -5.02 -6.43 8.21
C ALA A 29 -3.51 -6.13 8.26
N ALA A 30 -2.89 -5.62 7.19
CA ALA A 30 -1.47 -5.24 7.19
C ALA A 30 -1.16 -4.06 8.11
N ILE A 31 -2.17 -3.25 8.46
CA ILE A 31 -2.03 -2.15 9.41
C ILE A 31 -1.63 -2.68 10.79
N GLU A 32 -2.24 -3.78 11.23
CA GLU A 32 -2.03 -4.43 12.53
C GLU A 32 -1.09 -5.66 12.47
N GLY A 33 -0.62 -6.02 11.26
CA GLY A 33 0.24 -7.17 11.01
C GLY A 33 -0.53 -8.43 10.63
N VAL A 34 0.03 -9.21 9.71
CA VAL A 34 -0.62 -10.39 9.10
C VAL A 34 0.24 -11.62 9.29
N ASN A 35 -0.34 -12.72 9.78
CA ASN A 35 0.33 -14.02 9.92
C ASN A 35 1.66 -13.96 10.70
N GLY A 36 1.71 -13.14 11.76
CA GLY A 36 2.92 -12.93 12.56
C GLY A 36 3.93 -11.98 11.93
N GLY A 37 3.60 -11.37 10.79
CA GLY A 37 4.37 -10.29 10.19
C GLY A 37 4.16 -8.96 10.90
N MET A 38 5.04 -8.01 10.62
CA MET A 38 5.08 -6.70 11.26
C MET A 38 3.82 -5.86 10.95
N SER A 39 3.32 -5.16 11.96
CA SER A 39 2.32 -4.09 11.78
C SER A 39 2.95 -2.82 11.21
N LEU A 40 2.12 -1.85 10.81
CA LEU A 40 2.61 -0.51 10.44
C LEU A 40 3.38 0.13 11.61
N ARG A 41 2.90 0.00 12.84
CA ARG A 41 3.59 0.53 14.02
C ARG A 41 4.95 -0.15 14.23
N ASP A 42 5.02 -1.47 14.08
CA ASP A 42 6.30 -2.20 14.21
C ASP A 42 7.32 -1.73 13.16
N HIS A 43 6.88 -1.47 11.93
CA HIS A 43 7.77 -0.95 10.88
C HIS A 43 8.29 0.46 11.21
N LEU A 44 7.43 1.34 11.71
CA LEU A 44 7.82 2.69 12.09
C LEU A 44 8.73 2.70 13.33
N ASP A 45 8.48 1.80 14.29
CA ASP A 45 9.33 1.62 15.47
C ASP A 45 10.73 1.11 15.07
N ALA A 46 10.80 0.10 14.22
CA ALA A 46 12.07 -0.38 13.66
C ALA A 46 12.79 0.73 12.87
N ALA A 47 12.06 1.61 12.19
CA ALA A 47 12.65 2.74 11.49
C ALA A 47 13.24 3.79 12.45
N LEU A 48 12.59 4.06 13.60
CA LEU A 48 13.13 4.92 14.64
C LEU A 48 14.42 4.35 15.23
N GLU A 49 14.46 3.04 15.48
CA GLU A 49 15.68 2.35 15.95
C GLU A 49 16.81 2.46 14.93
N GLN A 50 16.53 2.16 13.66
CA GLN A 50 17.51 2.25 12.57
C GLN A 50 18.00 3.69 12.33
N LYS A 51 17.10 4.67 12.49
CA LYS A 51 17.43 6.09 12.38
C LYS A 51 18.50 6.50 13.39
N GLY A 52 18.38 6.04 14.65
CA GLY A 52 19.19 6.53 15.75
C GLY A 52 19.15 8.08 15.83
N SER A 53 20.31 8.72 15.81
CA SER A 53 20.43 10.18 15.78
C SER A 53 20.39 10.79 14.37
N GLY A 54 20.36 9.97 13.32
CA GLY A 54 20.36 10.42 11.92
C GLY A 54 18.98 10.78 11.37
N GLU A 55 18.88 10.87 10.05
CA GLU A 55 17.61 11.03 9.32
C GLU A 55 17.19 9.70 8.70
N MET A 56 15.88 9.46 8.61
CA MET A 56 15.34 8.22 8.05
C MET A 56 14.14 8.50 7.14
N VAL A 57 14.14 7.86 5.98
CA VAL A 57 13.00 7.83 5.05
C VAL A 57 12.35 6.46 5.12
N VAL A 58 11.05 6.42 5.36
CA VAL A 58 10.24 5.20 5.31
C VAL A 58 9.35 5.29 4.08
N GLN A 59 9.41 4.29 3.21
CA GLN A 59 8.57 4.20 2.02
C GLN A 59 7.40 3.26 2.29
N LEU A 60 6.18 3.79 2.20
CA LEU A 60 4.94 3.04 2.31
C LEU A 60 4.25 3.00 0.95
N VAL A 61 3.59 1.88 0.65
CA VAL A 61 2.71 1.74 -0.53
C VAL A 61 1.28 1.61 -0.02
N ILE A 62 0.48 2.65 -0.26
CA ILE A 62 -0.96 2.65 0.01
C ILE A 62 -1.63 1.99 -1.20
N TYR A 63 -2.27 0.84 -0.99
CA TYR A 63 -2.69 -0.03 -2.10
C TYR A 63 -3.88 -0.92 -1.75
N ASN A 64 -5.04 -0.29 -1.50
CA ASN A 64 -6.25 -1.03 -1.15
C ASN A 64 -7.53 -0.36 -1.65
N LEU A 65 -7.49 0.42 -2.74
CA LEU A 65 -8.69 1.05 -3.31
C LEU A 65 -9.86 0.06 -3.49
N PRO A 66 -11.12 0.52 -3.34
CA PRO A 66 -12.29 -0.27 -3.73
C PRO A 66 -12.19 -0.69 -5.18
N GLY A 67 -12.38 -1.97 -5.49
CA GLY A 67 -12.24 -2.51 -6.85
C GLY A 67 -10.82 -2.34 -7.41
N ARG A 68 -9.78 -2.44 -6.56
CA ARG A 68 -8.36 -2.36 -6.92
C ARG A 68 -8.01 -3.18 -8.16
N ASP A 69 -7.05 -2.69 -8.94
CA ASP A 69 -6.53 -3.34 -10.14
C ASP A 69 -7.64 -3.70 -11.14
N CYS A 70 -8.53 -2.75 -11.46
CA CYS A 70 -9.75 -3.02 -12.23
C CYS A 70 -9.50 -3.65 -13.62
N SER A 71 -8.27 -3.62 -14.13
CA SER A 71 -7.89 -4.24 -15.40
C SER A 71 -7.13 -5.55 -15.29
N ALA A 72 -6.74 -5.95 -14.07
CA ALA A 72 -5.98 -7.17 -13.85
C ALA A 72 -6.89 -8.41 -13.79
N LEU A 73 -6.36 -9.55 -14.22
CA LEU A 73 -7.01 -10.86 -14.09
C LEU A 73 -6.75 -11.53 -12.73
N ALA A 74 -5.75 -11.04 -11.99
CA ALA A 74 -5.36 -11.47 -10.66
C ALA A 74 -4.87 -10.24 -9.88
N SER A 75 -5.09 -10.20 -8.56
CA SER A 75 -4.97 -9.02 -7.66
C SER A 75 -6.26 -8.23 -7.39
N ASN A 76 -7.43 -8.89 -7.35
CA ASN A 76 -8.62 -8.24 -6.80
C ASN A 76 -8.37 -7.89 -5.32
N GLY A 77 -8.30 -6.59 -5.01
CA GLY A 77 -8.21 -6.09 -3.65
C GLY A 77 -9.36 -6.62 -2.78
N GLU A 78 -9.20 -6.58 -1.47
CA GLU A 78 -10.22 -7.13 -0.55
C GLU A 78 -11.52 -6.32 -0.55
N LEU A 79 -11.45 -5.04 -0.96
CA LEU A 79 -12.60 -4.13 -1.03
C LEU A 79 -13.25 -4.18 -2.41
N GLY A 80 -14.53 -4.52 -2.43
CA GLY A 80 -15.40 -4.45 -3.60
C GLY A 80 -15.60 -3.02 -4.12
N PRO A 81 -16.13 -2.86 -5.35
CA PRO A 81 -16.14 -1.58 -6.08
C PRO A 81 -16.94 -0.46 -5.41
N THR A 82 -17.86 -0.80 -4.49
CA THR A 82 -18.75 0.15 -3.80
C THR A 82 -18.30 0.46 -2.37
N GLU A 83 -17.20 -0.12 -1.88
CA GLU A 83 -16.81 -0.08 -0.47
C GLU A 83 -15.91 1.12 -0.12
N ILE A 84 -16.17 2.28 -0.72
CA ILE A 84 -15.38 3.50 -0.51
C ILE A 84 -15.42 4.00 0.94
N ASP A 85 -16.52 3.80 1.64
CA ASP A 85 -16.62 4.20 3.04
C ASP A 85 -15.70 3.34 3.91
N ARG A 86 -15.65 2.02 3.67
CA ARG A 86 -14.71 1.11 4.36
C ARG A 86 -13.25 1.45 4.05
N TYR A 87 -12.93 1.75 2.79
CA TYR A 87 -11.58 2.22 2.43
C TYR A 87 -11.16 3.44 3.26
N LYS A 88 -12.07 4.39 3.46
CA LYS A 88 -11.78 5.59 4.25
C LYS A 88 -11.66 5.27 5.73
N THR A 89 -12.67 4.64 6.32
CA THR A 89 -12.78 4.52 7.78
C THR A 89 -12.03 3.35 8.38
N GLU A 90 -11.88 2.25 7.65
CA GLU A 90 -11.22 1.03 8.13
C GLU A 90 -9.77 0.93 7.66
N TYR A 91 -9.40 1.61 6.57
CA TYR A 91 -8.05 1.53 5.99
C TYR A 91 -7.28 2.86 6.08
N ILE A 92 -7.76 3.95 5.46
CA ILE A 92 -7.03 5.24 5.45
C ILE A 92 -7.01 5.92 6.83
N ASP A 93 -8.12 5.97 7.55
CA ASP A 93 -8.20 6.66 8.84
C ASP A 93 -7.24 6.07 9.89
N PRO A 94 -7.16 4.73 10.09
CA PRO A 94 -6.19 4.15 11.00
C PRO A 94 -4.74 4.39 10.56
N ILE A 95 -4.44 4.32 9.25
CA ILE A 95 -3.10 4.67 8.73
C ILE A 95 -2.78 6.12 9.10
N LYS A 96 -3.69 7.05 8.80
CA LYS A 96 -3.52 8.48 9.11
C LYS A 96 -3.30 8.72 10.60
N GLU A 97 -4.06 8.04 11.46
CA GLU A 97 -3.90 8.14 12.91
C GLU A 97 -2.49 7.70 13.34
N ILE A 98 -2.03 6.54 12.84
CA ILE A 98 -0.69 6.03 13.14
C ILE A 98 0.38 6.98 12.62
N LEU A 99 0.31 7.42 11.37
CA LEU A 99 1.31 8.32 10.79
C LEU A 99 1.31 9.71 11.46
N GLY A 100 0.17 10.14 12.00
CA GLY A 100 0.02 11.40 12.74
C GLY A 100 0.48 11.35 14.19
N ASP A 101 0.85 10.18 14.70
CA ASP A 101 1.38 10.02 16.06
C ASP A 101 2.70 10.78 16.20
N SER A 102 2.77 11.67 17.20
CA SER A 102 3.96 12.49 17.48
C SER A 102 5.23 11.68 17.71
N LYS A 103 5.11 10.40 18.10
CA LYS A 103 6.22 9.45 18.20
C LYS A 103 7.02 9.35 16.89
N TYR A 104 6.35 9.43 15.74
CA TYR A 104 6.95 9.26 14.42
C TYR A 104 7.32 10.57 13.72
N ALA A 105 7.14 11.73 14.37
CA ALA A 105 7.34 13.05 13.76
C ALA A 105 8.77 13.31 13.25
N SER A 106 9.76 12.53 13.69
CA SER A 106 11.16 12.62 13.23
C SER A 106 11.48 11.75 12.00
N LEU A 107 10.53 10.92 11.54
CA LEU A 107 10.65 10.13 10.32
C LEU A 107 10.15 10.93 9.12
N ARG A 108 10.77 10.73 7.95
CA ARG A 108 10.24 11.21 6.67
C ARG A 108 9.47 10.06 6.03
N ILE A 109 8.14 10.12 6.10
CA ILE A 109 7.28 9.07 5.55
C ILE A 109 6.88 9.46 4.13
N VAL A 110 7.22 8.60 3.16
CA VAL A 110 6.90 8.76 1.74
C VAL A 110 5.86 7.73 1.37
N THR A 111 4.70 8.18 0.91
CA THR A 111 3.61 7.31 0.45
C THR A 111 3.57 7.26 -1.07
N THR A 112 3.72 6.06 -1.63
CA THR A 112 3.26 5.77 -2.98
C THR A 112 1.76 5.52 -2.90
N VAL A 113 0.98 6.32 -3.62
CA VAL A 113 -0.48 6.31 -3.51
C VAL A 113 -1.08 5.54 -4.67
N GLU A 114 -1.69 4.40 -4.34
CA GLU A 114 -2.60 3.62 -5.17
C GLU A 114 -2.06 3.41 -6.58
N ILE A 115 -1.07 2.53 -6.69
CA ILE A 115 -0.57 2.08 -7.99
C ILE A 115 -1.68 1.39 -8.80
N ASP A 116 -1.51 1.34 -10.11
CA ASP A 116 -2.46 0.70 -11.04
C ASP A 116 -3.93 1.12 -10.86
N SER A 117 -4.15 2.42 -10.60
CA SER A 117 -5.48 2.99 -10.34
C SER A 117 -5.92 3.95 -11.47
N LEU A 118 -5.68 5.25 -11.32
CA LEU A 118 -6.14 6.33 -12.20
C LEU A 118 -5.81 6.13 -13.68
N PRO A 119 -4.63 5.62 -14.08
CA PRO A 119 -4.35 5.35 -15.48
C PRO A 119 -5.37 4.39 -16.14
N ASN A 120 -5.88 3.40 -15.38
CA ASN A 120 -6.89 2.46 -15.88
C ASN A 120 -8.20 3.14 -16.28
N LEU A 121 -8.58 4.24 -15.62
CA LEU A 121 -9.77 5.01 -15.98
C LEU A 121 -9.65 5.69 -17.35
N VAL A 122 -8.41 5.89 -17.81
CA VAL A 122 -8.10 6.46 -19.12
C VAL A 122 -7.96 5.38 -20.17
N THR A 123 -7.24 4.30 -19.87
CA THR A 123 -6.83 3.29 -20.87
C THR A 123 -7.79 2.12 -20.99
N ASN A 124 -8.55 1.76 -19.94
CA ASN A 124 -9.28 0.49 -19.87
C ASN A 124 -10.79 0.68 -19.67
N THR A 125 -11.37 1.72 -20.28
CA THR A 125 -12.82 2.04 -20.19
C THR A 125 -13.43 2.34 -21.56
N GLY A 126 -14.77 2.24 -21.64
CA GLY A 126 -15.57 2.64 -22.79
C GLY A 126 -15.37 1.77 -24.03
N SER A 127 -15.22 2.40 -25.20
CA SER A 127 -15.09 1.69 -26.48
C SER A 127 -13.66 1.22 -26.80
N ARG A 128 -12.74 1.29 -25.83
CA ARG A 128 -11.34 0.91 -26.06
C ARG A 128 -11.21 -0.61 -26.20
N PRO A 129 -10.28 -1.12 -27.03
CA PRO A 129 -10.04 -2.55 -27.14
C PRO A 129 -9.63 -3.23 -25.82
N THR A 130 -9.05 -2.46 -24.90
CA THR A 130 -8.62 -2.91 -23.57
C THR A 130 -9.67 -2.63 -22.49
N ALA A 131 -10.88 -2.20 -22.86
CA ALA A 131 -11.93 -1.89 -21.90
C ALA A 131 -12.40 -3.13 -21.15
N VAL A 132 -12.64 -2.96 -19.86
CA VAL A 132 -13.09 -4.01 -18.95
C VAL A 132 -14.22 -3.49 -18.04
N PRO A 133 -15.27 -4.28 -17.77
CA PRO A 133 -16.44 -3.81 -17.02
C PRO A 133 -16.13 -3.28 -15.62
N ALA A 134 -15.10 -3.83 -14.96
CA ALA A 134 -14.68 -3.37 -13.64
C ALA A 134 -14.15 -1.92 -13.69
N CYS A 135 -13.30 -1.57 -14.65
CA CYS A 135 -12.82 -0.20 -14.80
C CYS A 135 -13.92 0.78 -15.21
N ASP A 136 -14.89 0.35 -16.04
CA ASP A 136 -16.07 1.16 -16.34
C ASP A 136 -16.87 1.47 -15.07
N THR A 137 -17.04 0.46 -14.20
CA THR A 137 -17.69 0.63 -12.89
C THR A 137 -16.94 1.63 -12.02
N MET A 138 -15.61 1.49 -11.90
CA MET A 138 -14.79 2.39 -11.08
C MET A 138 -14.76 3.82 -11.61
N LYS A 139 -14.83 3.99 -12.93
CA LYS A 139 -14.96 5.31 -13.56
C LYS A 139 -16.34 5.91 -13.30
N ALA A 140 -17.41 5.13 -13.42
CA ALA A 140 -18.78 5.60 -13.24
C ALA A 140 -19.09 5.99 -11.79
N ASN A 141 -18.62 5.22 -10.80
CA ASN A 141 -18.83 5.53 -9.38
C ASN A 141 -17.83 6.58 -8.83
N GLY A 142 -16.71 6.79 -9.53
CA GLY A 142 -15.67 7.76 -9.20
C GLY A 142 -14.81 7.38 -7.99
N ASN A 143 -14.85 6.12 -7.53
CA ASN A 143 -14.21 5.72 -6.27
C ASN A 143 -12.68 5.70 -6.36
N TYR A 144 -12.09 5.48 -7.54
CA TYR A 144 -10.65 5.68 -7.76
C TYR A 144 -10.20 7.14 -7.67
N VAL A 145 -11.11 8.11 -7.89
CA VAL A 145 -10.79 9.55 -7.81
C VAL A 145 -11.05 10.10 -6.41
N LYS A 146 -12.00 9.50 -5.67
CA LYS A 146 -12.43 9.92 -4.33
C LYS A 146 -11.63 9.27 -3.19
N GLY A 147 -11.04 8.11 -3.43
CA GLY A 147 -10.08 7.46 -2.53
C GLY A 147 -8.72 8.08 -2.72
#